data_AF-A0A1T5MP57-F1
#
_entry.id   AF-A0A1T5MP57-F1
#
_cell.length_a   1.000
_cell.length_b   1.000
_cell.length_c   1.000
_cell.angle_alpha   90.00
_cell.angle_beta   90.00
_cell.angle_gamma   90.00
#
_symmetry.space_group_name_H-M   'P 1'
#
loop_
_entity.id
_entity.type
_entity.pdbx_description
1 polymer ?
#
loop_
_entity_poly.entity_id
_entity_poly.type
_entity_poly.pdbx_seq_one_letter_code
_entity_poly.pdbx_strand_id
1 'polypeptide(L)'
;MKTMRLILLLFVATAMTATAQKLKSGPQVLTFFSDVDDTEQPYGLYLPKNYDENKKYPLVVMLHGAGSNHRLSLRRVFGKSNANGENDVEATRYFPEWKDVEYIVASPYVRGTMGYQGVAEKDVYDVLADVKSRFSIDEDRIYLTGLSMGGGGTLWIGLTRPDIWAALFPVCPAPPKGTDELAPNALNLPMFFHHGDQDAAVPVTVSRDWTKRLKEIGVNVSYTEYPGVNHNSWENAYKDEAVFEWFGKFKRNKFPDRVLFNSKNYKYSSAYWVHFDQLTPGTLATIDAKFTAPNQLEIKTTNLTAFTLQLKGHPKFNAAQALQVTINGKKVKTSAAETVSFTEQQGKWAATKYELPATAKKPGAEGPIGAVFSQRHVYVYGTAGNPSEAELKLRSEIATQAANWSFYRNAFLGRIMVFPRVMSDKEVRPSDLKDANLVLFGTKETNTVIEKYSDRLPLQLNAASANDFGLLYVFPIDGHYVAVSSGLTWWTGAQPGALPFLPPALLALNQFKDYILFKGTTGGVISEGYFDQNWKLPAEANQAMKASGAVTVK
;
A
#
# COMPACT_ATOMS: atom_id res chain seq x y z
N MET A 1 28.64 -63.53 51.47
CA MET A 1 27.27 -62.98 51.61
C MET A 1 27.33 -61.54 52.10
N LYS A 2 27.09 -60.57 51.23
CA LYS A 2 26.34 -59.32 51.50
C LYS A 2 26.23 -58.55 50.17
N THR A 3 25.02 -58.56 49.64
CA THR A 3 24.53 -57.98 48.39
C THR A 3 24.58 -56.45 48.43
N MET A 4 25.20 -55.85 47.41
CA MET A 4 25.15 -54.41 47.15
C MET A 4 23.97 -54.15 46.21
N ARG A 5 22.96 -53.41 46.68
CA ARG A 5 21.78 -53.01 45.89
C ARG A 5 22.15 -51.85 44.97
N LEU A 6 22.04 -52.06 43.66
CA LEU A 6 22.06 -50.99 42.65
C LEU A 6 20.62 -50.55 42.40
N ILE A 7 20.29 -49.29 42.72
CA ILE A 7 19.00 -48.67 42.40
C ILE A 7 19.08 -48.15 40.96
N LEU A 8 18.32 -48.76 40.05
CA LEU A 8 18.15 -48.30 38.68
C LEU A 8 16.94 -47.33 38.66
N LEU A 9 17.19 -46.03 38.51
CA LEU A 9 16.15 -45.04 38.24
C LEU A 9 15.67 -45.18 36.79
N LEU A 10 14.46 -45.70 36.60
CA LEU A 10 13.76 -45.64 35.32
C LEU A 10 13.26 -44.20 35.09
N PHE A 11 13.85 -43.50 34.13
CA PHE A 11 13.27 -42.31 33.54
C PHE A 11 12.19 -42.74 32.53
N VAL A 12 10.92 -42.66 32.93
CA VAL A 12 9.79 -42.78 31.99
C VAL A 12 9.64 -41.44 31.27
N ALA A 13 10.11 -41.37 30.03
CA ALA A 13 9.84 -40.25 29.14
C ALA A 13 8.39 -40.37 28.65
N THR A 14 7.45 -39.69 29.31
CA THR A 14 6.10 -39.48 28.77
C THR A 14 6.20 -38.55 27.58
N ALA A 15 6.06 -39.09 26.37
CA ALA A 15 5.86 -38.30 25.16
C ALA A 15 4.50 -37.59 25.24
N MET A 16 4.51 -36.32 25.65
CA MET A 16 3.35 -35.46 25.47
C MET A 16 3.20 -35.20 23.96
N THR A 17 2.25 -35.86 23.33
CA THR A 17 1.78 -35.47 22.00
C THR A 17 1.14 -34.09 22.14
N ALA A 18 1.86 -33.04 21.74
CA ALA A 18 1.28 -31.71 21.61
C ALA A 18 0.19 -31.76 20.54
N THR A 19 -1.08 -31.81 20.95
CA THR A 19 -2.19 -31.59 20.04
C THR A 19 -2.19 -30.12 19.66
N ALA A 20 -1.70 -29.79 18.46
CA ALA A 20 -1.86 -28.46 17.92
C ALA A 20 -3.37 -28.14 17.85
N GLN A 21 -3.77 -26.97 18.37
CA GLN A 21 -5.17 -26.53 18.33
C GLN A 21 -5.59 -26.33 16.87
N LYS A 22 -6.38 -27.26 16.32
CA LYS A 22 -6.96 -27.11 14.99
C LYS A 22 -7.98 -25.97 15.01
N LEU A 23 -7.86 -25.05 14.07
CA LEU A 23 -8.85 -23.98 13.89
C LEU A 23 -10.21 -24.58 13.56
N LYS A 24 -11.28 -24.00 14.12
CA LYS A 24 -12.64 -24.45 13.84
C LYS A 24 -13.04 -24.03 12.43
N SER A 25 -13.78 -24.88 11.73
CA SER A 25 -14.45 -24.46 10.49
C SER A 25 -15.50 -23.40 10.77
N GLY A 26 -15.84 -22.62 9.74
CA GLY A 26 -16.73 -21.47 9.83
C GLY A 26 -16.00 -20.18 10.20
N PRO A 27 -16.77 -19.14 10.57
CA PRO A 27 -16.20 -17.82 10.84
C PRO A 27 -15.55 -17.68 12.21
N GLN A 28 -14.44 -16.96 12.22
CA GLN A 28 -13.65 -16.64 13.39
C GLN A 28 -12.86 -15.34 13.19
N VAL A 29 -12.11 -14.95 14.20
CA VAL A 29 -11.16 -13.84 14.13
C VAL A 29 -9.80 -14.37 14.52
N LEU A 30 -8.79 -14.04 13.70
CA LEU A 30 -7.38 -14.27 14.01
C LEU A 30 -6.67 -12.91 14.14
N THR A 31 -5.42 -12.94 14.60
CA THR A 31 -4.54 -11.78 14.59
C THR A 31 -3.24 -12.11 13.85
N PHE A 32 -2.59 -11.06 13.36
CA PHE A 32 -1.19 -11.09 12.93
C PHE A 32 -0.42 -9.98 13.65
N PHE A 33 0.87 -10.20 13.88
CA PHE A 33 1.75 -9.17 14.43
C PHE A 33 2.16 -8.19 13.33
N SER A 34 1.84 -6.91 13.51
CA SER A 34 2.25 -5.84 12.60
C SER A 34 3.48 -5.11 13.13
N ASP A 35 4.53 -5.09 12.32
CA ASP A 35 5.79 -4.41 12.59
C ASP A 35 5.73 -2.87 12.50
N VAL A 36 4.66 -2.30 11.94
CA VAL A 36 4.47 -0.84 11.84
C VAL A 36 4.49 -0.15 13.21
N ASP A 37 3.82 -0.73 14.19
CA ASP A 37 3.66 -0.18 15.54
C ASP A 37 3.76 -1.23 16.65
N ASP A 38 4.27 -2.43 16.33
CA ASP A 38 4.47 -3.54 17.28
C ASP A 38 3.17 -4.04 17.94
N THR A 39 2.07 -4.10 17.17
CA THR A 39 0.75 -4.50 17.68
C THR A 39 0.15 -5.70 16.94
N GLU A 40 -0.65 -6.49 17.65
CA GLU A 40 -1.51 -7.53 17.08
C GLU A 40 -2.72 -6.91 16.39
N GLN A 41 -2.89 -7.23 15.11
CA GLN A 41 -3.98 -6.71 14.28
C GLN A 41 -4.99 -7.78 13.92
N PRO A 42 -6.29 -7.56 14.18
CA PRO A 42 -7.30 -8.56 13.92
C PRO A 42 -7.72 -8.60 12.45
N TYR A 43 -8.09 -9.79 12.00
CA TYR A 43 -8.82 -9.98 10.75
C TYR A 43 -9.87 -11.08 10.90
N GLY A 44 -10.98 -10.92 10.17
CA GLY A 44 -12.02 -11.93 10.09
C GLY A 44 -11.56 -13.05 9.17
N LEU A 45 -11.78 -14.29 9.57
CA LEU A 45 -11.45 -15.48 8.78
C LEU A 45 -12.68 -16.37 8.68
N TYR A 46 -12.94 -16.93 7.50
CA TYR A 46 -13.83 -18.07 7.32
C TYR A 46 -13.06 -19.24 6.73
N LEU A 47 -13.26 -20.42 7.33
CA LEU A 47 -12.82 -21.71 6.80
C LEU A 47 -14.05 -22.54 6.37
N PRO A 48 -14.01 -23.25 5.24
CA PRO A 48 -15.10 -24.14 4.82
C PRO A 48 -15.46 -25.18 5.89
N LYS A 49 -16.74 -25.60 6.00
CA LYS A 49 -17.19 -26.57 7.02
C LYS A 49 -16.33 -27.83 7.06
N ASN A 50 -15.94 -28.34 5.90
CA ASN A 50 -15.09 -29.53 5.74
C ASN A 50 -13.66 -29.17 5.31
N TYR A 51 -13.05 -28.15 5.95
CA TYR A 51 -11.68 -27.75 5.65
C TYR A 51 -10.69 -28.92 5.79
N ASP A 52 -9.92 -29.17 4.71
CA ASP A 52 -8.85 -30.16 4.62
C ASP A 52 -7.50 -29.47 4.37
N GLU A 53 -6.56 -29.63 5.29
CA GLU A 53 -5.23 -29.03 5.21
C GLU A 53 -4.42 -29.46 3.97
N ASN A 54 -4.75 -30.62 3.39
CA ASN A 54 -4.11 -31.16 2.19
C ASN A 54 -4.70 -30.62 0.88
N LYS A 55 -5.82 -29.91 0.94
CA LYS A 55 -6.50 -29.33 -0.22
C LYS A 55 -6.11 -27.87 -0.40
N LYS A 56 -5.89 -27.46 -1.66
CA LYS A 56 -5.73 -26.05 -2.01
C LYS A 56 -7.08 -25.37 -2.19
N TYR A 57 -7.30 -24.30 -1.44
CA TYR A 57 -8.54 -23.52 -1.50
C TYR A 57 -8.36 -22.20 -2.25
N PRO A 58 -9.37 -21.75 -3.01
CA PRO A 58 -9.43 -20.36 -3.43
C PRO A 58 -9.56 -19.42 -2.23
N LEU A 59 -9.05 -18.21 -2.36
CA LEU A 59 -9.05 -17.18 -1.31
C LEU A 59 -9.83 -15.94 -1.78
N VAL A 60 -10.74 -15.44 -0.97
CA VAL A 60 -11.36 -14.12 -1.15
C VAL A 60 -10.86 -13.17 -0.06
N VAL A 61 -10.30 -12.02 -0.47
CA VAL A 61 -9.99 -10.91 0.44
C VAL A 61 -11.12 -9.88 0.37
N MET A 62 -11.76 -9.60 1.52
CA MET A 62 -12.91 -8.72 1.64
C MET A 62 -12.56 -7.43 2.39
N LEU A 63 -12.58 -6.30 1.68
CA LEU A 63 -12.26 -4.98 2.19
C LEU A 63 -13.50 -4.25 2.73
N HIS A 64 -13.44 -3.83 4.00
CA HIS A 64 -14.54 -3.12 4.65
C HIS A 64 -14.72 -1.67 4.19
N GLY A 65 -15.95 -1.17 4.30
CA GLY A 65 -16.29 0.24 4.10
C GLY A 65 -15.91 1.13 5.29
N ALA A 66 -15.99 2.45 5.11
CA ALA A 66 -15.78 3.41 6.21
C ALA A 66 -16.81 3.15 7.34
N GLY A 67 -16.34 3.26 8.59
CA GLY A 67 -17.15 2.97 9.79
C GLY A 67 -17.46 1.52 10.07
N SER A 68 -16.99 0.60 9.22
CA SER A 68 -17.14 -0.83 9.41
C SER A 68 -15.86 -1.46 9.98
N ASN A 69 -15.81 -2.79 10.02
CA ASN A 69 -14.67 -3.56 10.50
C ASN A 69 -14.61 -4.95 9.84
N HIS A 70 -13.58 -5.71 10.19
CA HIS A 70 -13.30 -7.05 9.70
C HIS A 70 -14.44 -8.07 9.94
N ARG A 71 -15.17 -7.99 11.06
CA ARG A 71 -16.25 -8.93 11.40
C ARG A 71 -17.50 -8.64 10.56
N LEU A 72 -17.90 -7.38 10.50
CA LEU A 72 -19.06 -6.96 9.70
C LEU A 72 -18.83 -7.22 8.22
N SER A 73 -17.63 -6.97 7.71
CA SER A 73 -17.34 -7.17 6.29
C SER A 73 -17.24 -8.65 5.93
N LEU A 74 -16.70 -9.48 6.82
CA LEU A 74 -16.79 -10.93 6.68
C LEU A 74 -18.25 -11.40 6.62
N ARG A 75 -19.19 -10.85 7.40
CA ARG A 75 -20.61 -11.18 7.26
C ARG A 75 -21.20 -10.73 5.91
N ARG A 76 -20.91 -9.49 5.52
CA ARG A 76 -21.51 -8.86 4.33
C ARG A 76 -21.13 -9.56 3.03
N VAL A 77 -19.91 -10.10 2.91
CA VAL A 77 -19.52 -10.86 1.71
C VAL A 77 -20.27 -12.19 1.55
N PHE A 78 -20.88 -12.71 2.63
CA PHE A 78 -21.83 -13.83 2.62
C PHE A 78 -23.30 -13.36 2.50
N GLY A 79 -23.54 -12.12 2.08
CA GLY A 79 -24.88 -11.55 1.94
C GLY A 79 -25.63 -11.36 3.27
N LYS A 80 -24.91 -11.37 4.41
CA LYS A 80 -25.51 -11.22 5.75
C LYS A 80 -25.34 -9.79 6.26
N SER A 81 -26.22 -8.89 5.83
CA SER A 81 -26.35 -7.55 6.40
C SER A 81 -26.99 -7.58 7.80
N ASN A 82 -27.28 -6.41 8.35
CA ASN A 82 -27.88 -6.27 9.67
C ASN A 82 -29.33 -6.76 9.67
N ALA A 83 -29.79 -7.29 10.81
CA ALA A 83 -31.21 -7.59 11.01
C ALA A 83 -32.04 -6.29 11.07
N ASN A 84 -33.36 -6.41 10.89
CA ASN A 84 -34.25 -5.25 10.99
C ASN A 84 -34.15 -4.62 12.40
N GLY A 85 -33.85 -3.31 12.46
CA GLY A 85 -33.64 -2.57 13.70
C GLY A 85 -32.25 -2.74 14.34
N GLU A 86 -31.37 -3.59 13.78
CA GLU A 86 -30.02 -3.83 14.29
C GLU A 86 -29.01 -2.82 13.71
N ASN A 87 -28.22 -2.19 14.57
CA ASN A 87 -27.12 -1.33 14.13
C ASN A 87 -25.79 -2.11 13.97
N ASP A 88 -24.78 -1.48 13.35
CA ASP A 88 -23.47 -2.10 13.08
C ASP A 88 -22.73 -2.55 14.37
N VAL A 89 -22.96 -1.87 15.50
CA VAL A 89 -22.35 -2.21 16.81
C VAL A 89 -22.97 -3.48 17.41
N GLU A 90 -24.24 -3.74 17.14
CA GLU A 90 -24.91 -4.98 17.56
C GLU A 90 -24.53 -6.12 16.61
N ALA A 91 -24.57 -5.86 15.30
CA ALA A 91 -24.23 -6.84 14.28
C ALA A 91 -22.78 -7.35 14.38
N THR A 92 -21.83 -6.55 14.86
CA THR A 92 -20.44 -7.01 15.00
C THR A 92 -20.25 -8.03 16.13
N ARG A 93 -21.21 -8.20 17.05
CA ARG A 93 -21.04 -9.03 18.27
C ARG A 93 -21.05 -10.53 17.99
N TYR A 94 -21.59 -10.97 16.85
CA TYR A 94 -21.73 -12.38 16.53
C TYR A 94 -21.57 -12.64 15.02
N PHE A 95 -21.44 -13.92 14.67
CA PHE A 95 -21.54 -14.37 13.29
C PHE A 95 -22.82 -15.20 13.13
N PRO A 96 -23.74 -14.85 12.20
CA PRO A 96 -24.93 -15.65 11.96
C PRO A 96 -24.58 -16.98 11.27
N GLU A 97 -25.57 -17.84 11.05
CA GLU A 97 -25.39 -19.03 10.21
C GLU A 97 -25.23 -18.65 8.73
N TRP A 98 -24.23 -19.23 8.08
CA TRP A 98 -23.92 -18.98 6.67
C TRP A 98 -24.05 -20.26 5.84
N LYS A 99 -24.37 -20.07 4.56
CA LYS A 99 -24.23 -21.14 3.58
C LYS A 99 -22.76 -21.49 3.46
N ASP A 100 -22.47 -22.78 3.36
CA ASP A 100 -21.10 -23.25 3.20
C ASP A 100 -20.58 -22.91 1.80
N VAL A 101 -19.33 -22.43 1.72
CA VAL A 101 -18.64 -22.17 0.46
C VAL A 101 -17.26 -22.79 0.50
N GLU A 102 -16.80 -23.31 -0.64
CA GLU A 102 -15.48 -23.93 -0.77
C GLU A 102 -14.36 -22.89 -0.98
N TYR A 103 -14.39 -21.81 -0.18
CA TYR A 103 -13.43 -20.71 -0.18
C TYR A 103 -12.92 -20.44 1.24
N ILE A 104 -11.64 -20.07 1.32
CA ILE A 104 -11.15 -19.35 2.49
C ILE A 104 -11.46 -17.87 2.27
N VAL A 105 -11.95 -17.17 3.28
CA VAL A 105 -12.25 -15.73 3.20
C VAL A 105 -11.53 -15.00 4.31
N ALA A 106 -10.79 -13.94 3.97
CA ALA A 106 -10.10 -13.09 4.92
C ALA A 106 -10.60 -11.65 4.78
N SER A 107 -10.94 -11.01 5.91
CA SER A 107 -11.34 -9.61 5.94
C SER A 107 -10.43 -8.84 6.90
N PRO A 108 -9.45 -8.06 6.39
CA PRO A 108 -8.53 -7.31 7.24
C PRO A 108 -9.23 -6.15 7.96
N TYR A 109 -8.81 -5.81 9.18
CA TYR A 109 -9.31 -4.61 9.90
C TYR A 109 -8.68 -3.30 9.42
N VAL A 110 -7.48 -3.36 8.84
CA VAL A 110 -6.73 -2.22 8.27
C VAL A 110 -6.72 -0.96 9.16
N ARG A 111 -6.64 -1.18 10.47
CA ARG A 111 -6.63 -0.15 11.52
C ARG A 111 -7.85 0.78 11.54
N GLY A 112 -8.97 0.40 10.91
CA GLY A 112 -10.20 1.18 10.84
C GLY A 112 -10.34 1.98 9.53
N THR A 113 -10.98 3.15 9.58
CA THR A 113 -11.26 3.94 8.38
C THR A 113 -9.99 4.69 7.94
N MET A 114 -9.20 4.12 7.01
CA MET A 114 -7.88 4.64 6.57
C MET A 114 -7.67 4.69 5.03
N GLY A 115 -8.67 4.34 4.22
CA GLY A 115 -8.60 4.57 2.76
C GLY A 115 -7.64 3.67 1.96
N TYR A 116 -7.13 2.57 2.53
CA TYR A 116 -6.36 1.52 1.84
C TYR A 116 -5.09 2.00 1.11
N GLN A 117 -4.44 3.05 1.61
CA GLN A 117 -3.10 3.49 1.22
C GLN A 117 -2.17 3.49 2.45
N GLY A 118 -0.87 3.30 2.26
CA GLY A 118 0.10 3.33 3.35
C GLY A 118 -0.03 2.12 4.30
N VAL A 119 -0.18 2.37 5.61
CA VAL A 119 -0.33 1.32 6.64
C VAL A 119 -1.51 0.40 6.33
N ALA A 120 -2.67 0.96 5.96
CA ALA A 120 -3.87 0.19 5.67
C ALA A 120 -3.69 -0.75 4.47
N GLU A 121 -2.92 -0.33 3.47
CA GLU A 121 -2.56 -1.19 2.34
C GLU A 121 -1.60 -2.31 2.76
N LYS A 122 -0.59 -1.97 3.59
CA LYS A 122 0.36 -2.96 4.11
C LYS A 122 -0.38 -4.04 4.90
N ASP A 123 -1.32 -3.68 5.77
CA ASP A 123 -2.15 -4.62 6.54
C ASP A 123 -2.91 -5.61 5.64
N VAL A 124 -3.37 -5.19 4.44
CA VAL A 124 -4.02 -6.12 3.49
C VAL A 124 -3.02 -7.16 3.00
N TYR A 125 -1.81 -6.73 2.63
CA TYR A 125 -0.76 -7.65 2.17
C TYR A 125 -0.21 -8.52 3.31
N ASP A 126 -0.12 -8.01 4.54
CA ASP A 126 0.29 -8.77 5.71
C ASP A 126 -0.75 -9.85 6.04
N VAL A 127 -2.05 -9.54 5.99
CA VAL A 127 -3.11 -10.56 6.14
C VAL A 127 -3.06 -11.59 5.01
N LEU A 128 -2.83 -11.15 3.76
CA LEU A 128 -2.66 -12.09 2.64
C LEU A 128 -1.46 -13.04 2.88
N ALA A 129 -0.34 -12.51 3.36
CA ALA A 129 0.86 -13.29 3.66
C ALA A 129 0.63 -14.25 4.85
N ASP A 130 0.00 -13.77 5.93
CA ASP A 130 -0.34 -14.57 7.10
C ASP A 130 -1.27 -15.74 6.72
N VAL A 131 -2.33 -15.47 5.95
CA VAL A 131 -3.26 -16.51 5.46
C VAL A 131 -2.54 -17.52 4.57
N LYS A 132 -1.69 -17.08 3.63
CA LYS A 132 -0.89 -17.97 2.79
C LYS A 132 0.12 -18.80 3.59
N SER A 133 0.61 -18.29 4.71
CA SER A 133 1.53 -19.04 5.59
C SER A 133 0.82 -20.12 6.42
N ARG A 134 -0.46 -19.90 6.74
CA ARG A 134 -1.26 -20.79 7.59
C ARG A 134 -2.06 -21.83 6.82
N PHE A 135 -2.40 -21.56 5.57
CA PHE A 135 -3.33 -22.38 4.80
C PHE A 135 -2.82 -22.66 3.39
N SER A 136 -3.13 -23.85 2.88
CA SER A 136 -2.90 -24.24 1.49
C SER A 136 -3.80 -23.42 0.53
N ILE A 137 -3.28 -22.31 0.00
CA ILE A 137 -4.01 -21.45 -0.94
C ILE A 137 -3.70 -21.83 -2.40
N ASP A 138 -4.73 -21.87 -3.24
CA ASP A 138 -4.57 -21.85 -4.69
C ASP A 138 -4.26 -20.42 -5.16
N GLU A 139 -2.97 -20.14 -5.40
CA GLU A 139 -2.50 -18.80 -5.76
C GLU A 139 -3.04 -18.27 -7.09
N ASP A 140 -3.64 -19.12 -7.92
CA ASP A 140 -4.28 -18.70 -9.17
C ASP A 140 -5.77 -18.42 -9.00
N ARG A 141 -6.28 -18.54 -7.78
CA ARG A 141 -7.66 -18.23 -7.38
C ARG A 141 -7.68 -17.39 -6.10
N ILE A 142 -6.93 -16.30 -6.11
CA ILE A 142 -7.00 -15.25 -5.09
C ILE A 142 -7.84 -14.10 -5.67
N TYR A 143 -8.90 -13.71 -4.98
CA TYR A 143 -9.87 -12.72 -5.43
C TYR A 143 -9.95 -11.57 -4.43
N LEU A 144 -10.35 -10.39 -4.90
CA LEU A 144 -10.47 -9.19 -4.09
C LEU A 144 -11.81 -8.51 -4.30
N THR A 145 -12.47 -8.16 -3.20
CA THR A 145 -13.77 -7.49 -3.20
C THR A 145 -13.87 -6.53 -2.03
N GLY A 146 -14.84 -5.62 -2.08
CA GLY A 146 -15.07 -4.64 -1.05
C GLY A 146 -16.20 -3.69 -1.40
N LEU A 147 -16.67 -2.96 -0.39
CA LEU A 147 -17.77 -2.00 -0.52
C LEU A 147 -17.35 -0.58 -0.11
N SER A 148 -17.87 0.46 -0.77
CA SER A 148 -17.61 1.86 -0.40
C SER A 148 -16.10 2.19 -0.40
N MET A 149 -15.54 2.62 0.74
CA MET A 149 -14.09 2.74 0.96
C MET A 149 -13.32 1.47 0.53
N GLY A 150 -13.83 0.29 0.87
CA GLY A 150 -13.26 -1.01 0.48
C GLY A 150 -13.47 -1.35 -1.00
N GLY A 151 -14.53 -0.83 -1.62
CA GLY A 151 -14.70 -0.92 -3.07
C GLY A 151 -13.66 -0.07 -3.80
N GLY A 152 -13.34 1.11 -3.25
CA GLY A 152 -12.22 1.94 -3.70
C GLY A 152 -10.87 1.27 -3.49
N GLY A 153 -10.66 0.68 -2.30
CA GLY A 153 -9.47 -0.12 -1.98
C GLY A 153 -9.31 -1.33 -2.92
N THR A 154 -10.41 -1.94 -3.36
CA THR A 154 -10.38 -3.04 -4.34
C THR A 154 -9.75 -2.59 -5.65
N LEU A 155 -10.10 -1.39 -6.13
CA LEU A 155 -9.47 -0.81 -7.32
C LEU A 155 -8.01 -0.44 -7.08
N TRP A 156 -7.69 0.24 -5.98
CA TRP A 156 -6.31 0.65 -5.69
C TRP A 156 -5.36 -0.55 -5.54
N ILE A 157 -5.68 -1.47 -4.63
CA ILE A 157 -4.86 -2.66 -4.33
C ILE A 157 -4.84 -3.60 -5.53
N GLY A 158 -5.99 -3.78 -6.19
CA GLY A 158 -6.12 -4.59 -7.38
C GLY A 158 -5.23 -4.12 -8.53
N LEU A 159 -5.21 -2.82 -8.81
CA LEU A 159 -4.53 -2.25 -9.98
C LEU A 159 -3.06 -1.91 -9.76
N THR A 160 -2.62 -1.71 -8.51
CA THR A 160 -1.20 -1.54 -8.19
C THR A 160 -0.42 -2.85 -8.29
N ARG A 161 -1.07 -4.00 -8.07
CA ARG A 161 -0.50 -5.35 -8.19
C ARG A 161 -1.47 -6.29 -8.93
N PRO A 162 -1.74 -6.04 -10.22
CA PRO A 162 -2.77 -6.76 -10.98
C PRO A 162 -2.43 -8.23 -11.21
N ASP A 163 -1.17 -8.60 -11.00
CA ASP A 163 -0.63 -9.93 -11.17
C ASP A 163 -0.81 -10.83 -9.94
N ILE A 164 -1.44 -10.37 -8.85
CA ILE A 164 -1.79 -11.19 -7.68
C ILE A 164 -3.18 -11.81 -7.84
N TRP A 165 -4.10 -11.09 -8.47
CA TRP A 165 -5.53 -11.35 -8.39
C TRP A 165 -6.05 -12.11 -9.62
N ALA A 166 -7.05 -12.97 -9.41
CA ALA A 166 -7.75 -13.68 -10.47
C ALA A 166 -8.96 -12.91 -11.00
N ALA A 167 -9.62 -12.12 -10.15
CA ALA A 167 -10.71 -11.20 -10.53
C ALA A 167 -11.00 -10.22 -9.38
N LEU A 168 -11.62 -9.08 -9.71
CA LEU A 168 -12.08 -8.07 -8.74
C LEU A 168 -13.61 -7.92 -8.74
N PHE A 169 -14.18 -7.64 -7.57
CA PHE A 169 -15.62 -7.38 -7.43
C PHE A 169 -15.85 -6.10 -6.61
N PRO A 170 -15.73 -4.90 -7.21
CA PRO A 170 -15.90 -3.63 -6.52
C PRO A 170 -17.39 -3.26 -6.36
N VAL A 171 -17.83 -2.95 -5.13
CA VAL A 171 -19.20 -2.51 -4.82
C VAL A 171 -19.20 -1.05 -4.37
N CYS A 172 -20.04 -0.21 -4.97
CA CYS A 172 -20.14 1.25 -4.76
C CYS A 172 -18.78 1.94 -4.47
N PRO A 173 -17.77 1.76 -5.33
CA PRO A 173 -16.37 2.04 -4.98
C PRO A 173 -16.09 3.54 -4.80
N ALA A 174 -15.39 3.89 -3.71
CA ALA A 174 -14.84 5.23 -3.44
C ALA A 174 -13.30 5.23 -3.59
N PRO A 175 -12.76 5.17 -4.82
CA PRO A 175 -11.31 5.02 -5.04
C PRO A 175 -10.52 6.25 -4.56
N PRO A 176 -9.33 6.05 -3.98
CA PRO A 176 -8.39 7.15 -3.73
C PRO A 176 -8.08 7.93 -5.02
N LYS A 177 -7.75 9.21 -4.89
CA LYS A 177 -7.34 10.06 -6.02
C LYS A 177 -6.12 9.45 -6.73
N GLY A 178 -6.11 9.47 -8.06
CA GLY A 178 -5.04 8.93 -8.90
C GLY A 178 -5.19 7.44 -9.25
N THR A 179 -6.17 6.73 -8.67
CA THR A 179 -6.44 5.32 -9.02
C THR A 179 -6.78 5.15 -10.50
N ASP A 180 -7.38 6.16 -11.13
CA ASP A 180 -7.75 6.19 -12.54
C ASP A 180 -6.57 6.04 -13.51
N GLU A 181 -5.38 6.53 -13.13
CA GLU A 181 -4.16 6.39 -13.91
C GLU A 181 -3.71 4.92 -14.05
N LEU A 182 -4.19 4.06 -13.14
CA LEU A 182 -3.89 2.62 -13.11
C LEU A 182 -4.89 1.79 -13.90
N ALA A 183 -5.94 2.38 -14.48
CA ALA A 183 -6.95 1.63 -15.23
C ALA A 183 -6.38 0.69 -16.32
N PRO A 184 -5.31 1.05 -17.08
CA PRO A 184 -4.69 0.14 -18.05
C PRO A 184 -4.16 -1.16 -17.43
N ASN A 185 -3.79 -1.17 -16.14
CA ASN A 185 -3.29 -2.34 -15.43
C ASN A 185 -4.37 -3.44 -15.29
N ALA A 186 -5.64 -3.09 -15.52
CA ALA A 186 -6.78 -4.00 -15.48
C ALA A 186 -6.89 -4.94 -16.69
N LEU A 187 -6.10 -4.76 -17.76
CA LEU A 187 -6.30 -5.45 -19.05
C LEU A 187 -6.56 -6.97 -18.90
N ASN A 188 -5.82 -7.62 -18.01
CA ASN A 188 -5.88 -9.08 -17.79
C ASN A 188 -6.65 -9.48 -16.52
N LEU A 189 -7.38 -8.55 -15.90
CA LEU A 189 -8.03 -8.71 -14.61
C LEU A 189 -9.55 -8.52 -14.75
N PRO A 190 -10.35 -9.61 -14.83
CA PRO A 190 -11.80 -9.52 -14.89
C PRO A 190 -12.41 -8.76 -13.72
N MET A 191 -13.42 -7.93 -13.98
CA MET A 191 -14.07 -7.10 -12.96
C MET A 191 -15.59 -7.13 -13.05
N PHE A 192 -16.28 -7.08 -11.90
CA PHE A 192 -17.73 -6.90 -11.85
C PHE A 192 -18.10 -5.80 -10.86
N PHE A 193 -18.58 -4.67 -11.40
CA PHE A 193 -19.02 -3.52 -10.63
C PHE A 193 -20.49 -3.63 -10.23
N HIS A 194 -20.80 -3.18 -9.01
CA HIS A 194 -22.16 -3.09 -8.48
C HIS A 194 -22.40 -1.71 -7.85
N HIS A 195 -23.56 -1.10 -8.10
CA HIS A 195 -23.89 0.22 -7.53
C HIS A 195 -25.40 0.44 -7.47
N GLY A 196 -25.88 1.20 -6.47
CA GLY A 196 -27.25 1.73 -6.45
C GLY A 196 -27.35 3.06 -7.22
N ASP A 197 -28.44 3.30 -7.93
CA ASP A 197 -28.61 4.53 -8.71
C ASP A 197 -28.97 5.78 -7.86
N GLN A 198 -29.47 5.56 -6.64
CA GLN A 198 -29.78 6.62 -5.65
C GLN A 198 -28.70 6.74 -4.57
N ASP A 199 -27.47 6.30 -4.84
CA ASP A 199 -26.36 6.42 -3.89
C ASP A 199 -25.98 7.89 -3.65
N ALA A 200 -26.36 8.40 -2.48
CA ALA A 200 -26.08 9.76 -2.04
C ALA A 200 -24.68 9.96 -1.42
N ALA A 201 -23.97 8.87 -1.10
CA ALA A 201 -22.65 8.93 -0.48
C ALA A 201 -21.53 8.84 -1.53
N VAL A 202 -21.67 7.95 -2.50
CA VAL A 202 -20.78 7.81 -3.65
C VAL A 202 -21.63 7.90 -4.91
N PRO A 203 -21.47 8.94 -5.74
CA PRO A 203 -22.29 9.05 -6.95
C PRO A 203 -22.14 7.82 -7.86
N VAL A 204 -23.26 7.28 -8.35
CA VAL A 204 -23.30 6.14 -9.28
C VAL A 204 -22.45 6.35 -10.54
N THR A 205 -22.25 7.62 -10.94
CA THR A 205 -21.38 8.01 -12.05
C THR A 205 -19.96 7.46 -11.91
N VAL A 206 -19.45 7.29 -10.68
CA VAL A 206 -18.14 6.69 -10.44
C VAL A 206 -18.05 5.28 -11.07
N SER A 207 -19.03 4.42 -10.85
CA SER A 207 -19.03 3.06 -11.46
C SER A 207 -19.30 3.09 -12.96
N ARG A 208 -20.15 4.01 -13.43
CA ARG A 208 -20.42 4.18 -14.87
C ARG A 208 -19.14 4.57 -15.62
N ASP A 209 -18.39 5.55 -15.11
CA ASP A 209 -17.16 6.05 -15.72
C ASP A 209 -16.05 5.00 -15.70
N TRP A 210 -15.86 4.30 -14.58
CA TRP A 210 -14.92 3.19 -14.50
C TRP A 210 -15.26 2.07 -15.48
N THR A 211 -16.52 1.63 -15.52
CA THR A 211 -16.95 0.57 -16.43
C THR A 211 -16.74 0.98 -17.89
N LYS A 212 -17.07 2.24 -18.26
CA LYS A 212 -16.85 2.76 -19.61
C LYS A 212 -15.36 2.71 -19.97
N ARG A 213 -14.49 3.27 -19.13
CA ARG A 213 -13.04 3.29 -19.35
C ARG A 213 -12.45 1.88 -19.50
N LEU A 214 -12.85 0.95 -18.64
CA LEU A 214 -12.36 -0.44 -18.69
C LEU A 214 -12.82 -1.17 -19.96
N LYS A 215 -14.05 -0.91 -20.43
CA LYS A 215 -14.52 -1.42 -21.73
C LYS A 215 -13.69 -0.87 -22.90
N GLU A 216 -13.36 0.42 -22.89
CA GLU A 216 -12.53 1.05 -23.92
C GLU A 216 -11.10 0.47 -23.97
N ILE A 217 -10.55 0.06 -22.81
CA ILE A 217 -9.25 -0.61 -22.72
C ILE A 217 -9.31 -2.06 -23.25
N GLY A 218 -10.50 -2.69 -23.21
CA GLY A 218 -10.72 -4.09 -23.59
C GLY A 218 -10.70 -5.07 -22.41
N VAL A 219 -10.94 -4.59 -21.20
CA VAL A 219 -11.05 -5.42 -19.98
C VAL A 219 -12.34 -6.24 -20.02
N ASN A 220 -12.31 -7.48 -19.52
CA ASN A 220 -13.54 -8.23 -19.23
C ASN A 220 -14.25 -7.62 -18.01
N VAL A 221 -15.10 -6.63 -18.25
CA VAL A 221 -15.82 -5.89 -17.21
C VAL A 221 -17.34 -6.05 -17.34
N SER A 222 -17.96 -6.42 -16.23
CA SER A 222 -19.41 -6.45 -16.03
C SER A 222 -19.84 -5.32 -15.09
N TYR A 223 -21.10 -4.88 -15.21
CA TYR A 223 -21.67 -3.84 -14.37
C TYR A 223 -23.15 -4.12 -14.09
N THR A 224 -23.56 -3.98 -12.84
CA THR A 224 -24.96 -3.98 -12.42
C THR A 224 -25.26 -2.71 -11.64
N GLU A 225 -26.28 -2.01 -12.10
CA GLU A 225 -26.86 -0.85 -11.42
C GLU A 225 -28.23 -1.25 -10.86
N TYR A 226 -28.49 -0.93 -9.60
CA TYR A 226 -29.72 -1.31 -8.91
C TYR A 226 -30.67 -0.10 -8.79
N PRO A 227 -31.83 -0.11 -9.48
CA PRO A 227 -32.79 0.97 -9.42
C PRO A 227 -33.40 1.16 -8.01
N GLY A 228 -33.48 2.41 -7.55
CA GLY A 228 -34.01 2.80 -6.25
C GLY A 228 -33.12 2.44 -5.05
N VAL A 229 -31.94 1.85 -5.28
CA VAL A 229 -31.04 1.43 -4.21
C VAL A 229 -30.10 2.58 -3.85
N ASN A 230 -29.93 2.81 -2.54
CA ASN A 230 -29.04 3.83 -1.99
C ASN A 230 -27.60 3.27 -1.89
N HIS A 231 -26.81 3.77 -0.93
CA HIS A 231 -25.42 3.37 -0.75
C HIS A 231 -25.23 1.87 -0.44
N ASN A 232 -26.21 1.23 0.18
CA ASN A 232 -26.18 -0.15 0.66
C ASN A 232 -26.31 -1.23 -0.44
N SER A 233 -25.87 -0.94 -1.66
CA SER A 233 -25.91 -1.86 -2.82
C SER A 233 -25.17 -3.20 -2.62
N TRP A 234 -24.35 -3.33 -1.58
CA TRP A 234 -23.75 -4.60 -1.16
C TRP A 234 -24.76 -5.66 -0.71
N GLU A 235 -25.94 -5.25 -0.22
CA GLU A 235 -27.03 -6.18 0.09
C GLU A 235 -27.49 -6.94 -1.14
N ASN A 236 -27.55 -6.26 -2.28
CA ASN A 236 -27.88 -6.85 -3.57
C ASN A 236 -26.70 -7.62 -4.15
N ALA A 237 -25.50 -7.03 -4.11
CA ALA A 237 -24.31 -7.57 -4.77
C ALA A 237 -23.81 -8.90 -4.16
N TYR A 238 -23.87 -9.04 -2.84
CA TYR A 238 -23.44 -10.26 -2.14
C TYR A 238 -24.59 -11.22 -1.81
N LYS A 239 -25.81 -10.90 -2.23
CA LYS A 239 -26.99 -11.72 -1.97
C LYS A 239 -26.76 -13.14 -2.47
N ASP A 240 -27.21 -14.12 -1.70
CA ASP A 240 -27.17 -15.54 -2.06
C ASP A 240 -25.76 -16.01 -2.46
N GLU A 241 -24.73 -15.42 -1.85
CA GLU A 241 -23.32 -15.77 -2.07
C GLU A 241 -22.86 -15.60 -3.54
N ALA A 242 -23.54 -14.76 -4.33
CA ALA A 242 -23.33 -14.58 -5.78
C ALA A 242 -21.88 -14.21 -6.17
N VAL A 243 -21.17 -13.50 -5.29
CA VAL A 243 -19.76 -13.15 -5.49
C VAL A 243 -18.87 -14.39 -5.64
N PHE A 244 -19.11 -15.45 -4.87
CA PHE A 244 -18.32 -16.69 -4.90
C PHE A 244 -18.59 -17.50 -6.17
N GLU A 245 -19.83 -17.52 -6.64
CA GLU A 245 -20.19 -18.16 -7.91
C GLU A 245 -19.56 -17.44 -9.11
N TRP A 246 -19.52 -16.10 -9.07
CA TRP A 246 -18.88 -15.31 -10.10
C TRP A 246 -17.36 -15.51 -10.10
N PHE A 247 -16.70 -15.44 -8.93
CA PHE A 247 -15.27 -15.68 -8.82
C PHE A 247 -14.84 -17.07 -9.29
N GLY A 248 -15.65 -18.10 -9.05
CA GLY A 248 -15.36 -19.48 -9.47
C GLY A 248 -15.16 -19.67 -10.97
N LYS A 249 -15.55 -18.70 -11.79
CA LYS A 249 -15.38 -18.69 -13.25
C LYS A 249 -13.98 -18.29 -13.70
N PHE A 250 -13.15 -17.74 -12.81
CA PHE A 250 -11.86 -17.13 -13.17
C PHE A 250 -10.68 -17.80 -12.48
N LYS A 251 -9.60 -17.95 -13.23
CA LYS A 251 -8.26 -18.23 -12.73
C LYS A 251 -7.31 -17.18 -13.28
N ARG A 252 -6.35 -16.73 -12.47
CA ARG A 252 -5.32 -15.78 -12.88
C ARG A 252 -4.52 -16.35 -14.05
N ASN A 253 -4.35 -15.56 -15.11
CA ASN A 253 -3.37 -15.85 -16.15
C ASN A 253 -2.01 -15.28 -15.75
N LYS A 254 -1.04 -16.13 -15.38
CA LYS A 254 0.33 -15.69 -15.04
C LYS A 254 1.10 -15.13 -16.23
N PHE A 255 0.77 -15.59 -17.44
CA PHE A 255 1.51 -15.31 -18.67
C PHE A 255 0.54 -14.79 -19.75
N PRO A 256 -0.06 -13.61 -19.55
CA PRO A 256 -0.90 -13.01 -20.56
C PRO A 256 -0.08 -12.59 -21.77
N ASP A 257 -0.62 -12.79 -22.97
CA ASP A 257 0.07 -12.43 -24.21
C ASP A 257 0.35 -10.93 -24.35
N ARG A 258 -0.38 -10.08 -23.62
CA ARG A 258 -0.23 -8.62 -23.62
C ARG A 258 -0.28 -8.10 -22.19
N VAL A 259 0.63 -7.20 -21.85
CA VAL A 259 0.67 -6.48 -20.59
C VAL A 259 0.62 -4.99 -20.88
N LEU A 260 -0.48 -4.35 -20.46
CA LEU A 260 -0.55 -2.91 -20.27
C LEU A 260 -0.22 -2.64 -18.81
N PHE A 261 0.79 -1.82 -18.56
CA PHE A 261 1.21 -1.52 -17.20
C PHE A 261 1.67 -0.07 -17.04
N ASN A 262 1.14 0.55 -16.00
CA ASN A 262 1.34 1.93 -15.60
C ASN A 262 1.82 1.96 -14.16
N SER A 263 2.85 2.77 -13.90
CA SER A 263 3.30 3.05 -12.54
C SER A 263 4.06 4.37 -12.44
N LYS A 264 3.98 5.00 -11.27
CA LYS A 264 4.78 6.17 -10.87
C LYS A 264 5.83 5.83 -9.80
N ASN A 265 5.70 4.66 -9.17
CA ASN A 265 6.41 4.33 -7.93
C ASN A 265 7.11 2.98 -8.08
N TYR A 266 8.35 2.92 -7.63
CA TYR A 266 9.16 1.70 -7.56
C TYR A 266 8.52 0.62 -6.69
N LYS A 267 7.74 0.98 -5.65
CA LYS A 267 6.92 0.07 -4.84
C LYS A 267 5.98 -0.79 -5.69
N TYR A 268 5.53 -0.26 -6.83
CA TYR A 268 4.63 -0.94 -7.77
C TYR A 268 5.27 -1.02 -9.16
N SER A 269 6.51 -1.49 -9.24
CA SER A 269 7.30 -1.52 -10.48
C SER A 269 7.14 -2.79 -11.32
N SER A 270 6.28 -3.74 -10.92
CA SER A 270 6.18 -5.02 -11.61
C SER A 270 4.74 -5.48 -11.77
N ALA A 271 4.47 -6.12 -12.90
CA ALA A 271 3.25 -6.89 -13.13
C ALA A 271 3.52 -8.00 -14.16
N TYR A 272 3.07 -9.21 -13.85
CA TYR A 272 3.20 -10.38 -14.71
C TYR A 272 4.67 -10.65 -15.08
N TRP A 273 5.02 -10.54 -16.35
CA TRP A 273 6.37 -10.74 -16.87
C TRP A 273 7.10 -9.41 -17.17
N VAL A 274 6.61 -8.28 -16.66
CA VAL A 274 7.20 -6.94 -16.88
C VAL A 274 7.65 -6.31 -15.56
N HIS A 275 8.86 -5.74 -15.58
CA HIS A 275 9.44 -4.98 -14.48
C HIS A 275 10.02 -3.64 -14.97
N PHE A 276 9.76 -2.55 -14.25
CA PHE A 276 10.35 -1.24 -14.49
C PHE A 276 11.65 -1.08 -13.70
N ASP A 277 12.77 -0.96 -14.40
CA ASP A 277 14.10 -0.82 -13.78
C ASP A 277 14.42 0.64 -13.44
N GLN A 278 13.87 1.60 -14.20
CA GLN A 278 14.07 3.03 -13.99
C GLN A 278 12.77 3.82 -14.21
N LEU A 279 12.43 4.63 -13.23
CA LEU A 279 11.31 5.56 -13.24
C LEU A 279 11.80 7.00 -13.07
N THR A 280 11.09 7.93 -13.71
CA THR A 280 11.25 9.36 -13.46
C THR A 280 10.33 9.78 -12.31
N PRO A 281 10.86 10.33 -11.20
CA PRO A 281 10.06 10.68 -10.03
C PRO A 281 8.83 11.54 -10.38
N GLY A 282 7.66 11.13 -9.88
CA GLY A 282 6.39 11.83 -10.08
C GLY A 282 5.78 11.71 -11.49
N THR A 283 6.45 11.06 -12.43
CA THR A 283 6.00 10.94 -13.82
C THR A 283 5.42 9.54 -14.07
N LEU A 284 4.23 9.46 -14.67
CA LEU A 284 3.61 8.18 -15.01
C LEU A 284 4.41 7.52 -16.14
N ALA A 285 5.01 6.37 -15.85
CA ALA A 285 5.63 5.50 -16.83
C ALA A 285 4.60 4.48 -17.32
N THR A 286 4.62 4.20 -18.62
CA THR A 286 3.70 3.24 -19.25
C THR A 286 4.45 2.27 -20.16
N ILE A 287 3.92 1.06 -20.25
CA ILE A 287 4.34 0.05 -21.21
C ILE A 287 3.12 -0.70 -21.78
N ASP A 288 3.15 -0.95 -23.08
CA ASP A 288 2.29 -1.88 -23.78
C ASP A 288 3.18 -2.92 -24.46
N ALA A 289 3.33 -4.08 -23.81
CA ALA A 289 4.16 -5.17 -24.31
C ALA A 289 3.27 -6.33 -24.75
N LYS A 290 3.43 -6.81 -25.99
CA LYS A 290 2.59 -7.85 -26.58
C LYS A 290 3.40 -8.86 -27.39
N PHE A 291 3.14 -10.14 -27.19
CA PHE A 291 3.54 -11.20 -28.12
C PHE A 291 2.68 -11.16 -29.39
N THR A 292 3.31 -10.89 -30.53
CA THR A 292 2.64 -10.89 -31.85
C THR A 292 2.73 -12.24 -32.56
N ALA A 293 3.77 -13.03 -32.23
CA ALA A 293 3.98 -14.42 -32.64
C ALA A 293 4.88 -15.13 -31.59
N PRO A 294 5.10 -16.46 -31.66
CA PRO A 294 6.12 -17.12 -30.85
C PRO A 294 7.49 -16.43 -30.98
N ASN A 295 8.13 -16.15 -29.85
CA ASN A 295 9.41 -15.44 -29.76
C ASN A 295 9.44 -14.05 -30.46
N GLN A 296 8.28 -13.41 -30.66
CA GLN A 296 8.19 -12.06 -31.25
C GLN A 296 7.37 -11.11 -30.37
N LEU A 297 7.97 -10.00 -29.97
CA LEU A 297 7.39 -8.96 -29.11
C LEU A 297 7.32 -7.60 -29.82
N GLU A 298 6.18 -6.93 -29.67
CA GLU A 298 6.02 -5.50 -29.92
C GLU A 298 5.82 -4.79 -28.59
N ILE A 299 6.60 -3.73 -28.36
CA ILE A 299 6.61 -2.97 -27.11
C ILE A 299 6.48 -1.48 -27.44
N LYS A 300 5.57 -0.80 -26.75
CA LYS A 300 5.47 0.67 -26.74
C LYS A 300 5.68 1.17 -25.32
N THR A 301 6.47 2.22 -25.16
CA THR A 301 6.76 2.82 -23.85
C THR A 301 6.51 4.33 -23.88
N THR A 302 6.14 4.90 -22.73
CA THR A 302 6.10 6.35 -22.51
C THR A 302 6.68 6.65 -21.14
N ASN A 303 7.58 7.65 -21.06
CA ASN A 303 8.30 8.02 -19.83
C ASN A 303 9.03 6.87 -19.12
N LEU A 304 9.46 5.85 -19.87
CA LEU A 304 10.14 4.67 -19.36
C LEU A 304 11.40 4.43 -20.18
N THR A 305 12.56 4.47 -19.51
CA THR A 305 13.88 4.37 -20.14
C THR A 305 14.62 3.09 -19.80
N ALA A 306 14.19 2.32 -18.79
CA ALA A 306 14.72 0.99 -18.54
C ALA A 306 13.66 0.04 -17.97
N PHE A 307 13.61 -1.17 -18.50
CA PHE A 307 12.68 -2.23 -18.08
C PHE A 307 13.22 -3.63 -18.40
N THR A 308 12.70 -4.61 -17.67
CA THR A 308 13.10 -6.01 -17.76
C THR A 308 11.88 -6.89 -18.01
N LEU A 309 12.06 -7.87 -18.90
CA LEU A 309 11.07 -8.91 -19.19
C LEU A 309 11.48 -10.23 -18.54
N GLN A 310 10.57 -10.86 -17.81
CA GLN A 310 10.74 -12.17 -17.17
C GLN A 310 9.93 -13.23 -17.92
N LEU A 311 10.54 -13.84 -18.94
CA LEU A 311 9.83 -14.66 -19.93
C LEU A 311 9.76 -16.16 -19.58
N LYS A 312 10.42 -16.58 -18.50
CA LYS A 312 10.43 -17.97 -18.05
C LYS A 312 9.00 -18.51 -17.87
N GLY A 313 8.68 -19.60 -18.55
CA GLY A 313 7.36 -20.25 -18.47
C GLY A 313 6.28 -19.62 -19.35
N HIS A 314 6.56 -18.52 -20.05
CA HIS A 314 5.59 -17.93 -20.98
C HIS A 314 5.34 -18.88 -22.18
N PRO A 315 4.10 -19.27 -22.52
CA PRO A 315 3.82 -20.27 -23.55
C PRO A 315 4.32 -19.90 -24.96
N LYS A 316 4.41 -18.59 -25.26
CA LYS A 316 4.94 -18.06 -26.52
C LYS A 316 6.45 -17.79 -26.53
N PHE A 317 7.18 -18.19 -25.49
CA PHE A 317 8.63 -18.00 -25.40
C PHE A 317 9.35 -19.34 -25.37
N ASN A 318 10.34 -19.50 -26.25
CA ASN A 318 11.26 -20.62 -26.28
C ASN A 318 12.71 -20.14 -26.18
N ALA A 319 13.43 -20.55 -25.12
CA ALA A 319 14.82 -20.15 -24.89
C ALA A 319 15.82 -20.69 -25.95
N ALA A 320 15.42 -21.67 -26.77
CA ALA A 320 16.25 -22.17 -27.88
C ALA A 320 16.14 -21.33 -29.16
N GLN A 321 15.22 -20.36 -29.22
CA GLN A 321 14.98 -19.52 -30.39
C GLN A 321 15.30 -18.05 -30.09
N ALA A 322 15.82 -17.35 -31.09
CA ALA A 322 16.11 -15.92 -30.97
C ALA A 322 14.83 -15.13 -30.69
N LEU A 323 14.88 -14.22 -29.71
CA LEU A 323 13.78 -13.32 -29.39
C LEU A 323 13.83 -12.09 -30.31
N GLN A 324 12.76 -11.84 -31.05
CA GLN A 324 12.60 -10.67 -31.90
C GLN A 324 11.82 -9.60 -31.15
N VAL A 325 12.45 -8.46 -30.87
CA VAL A 325 11.82 -7.37 -30.11
C VAL A 325 11.79 -6.09 -30.93
N THR A 326 10.63 -5.47 -30.99
CA THR A 326 10.45 -4.12 -31.55
C THR A 326 9.98 -3.18 -30.44
N ILE A 327 10.74 -2.13 -30.16
CA ILE A 327 10.40 -1.12 -29.15
C ILE A 327 10.18 0.22 -29.83
N ASN A 328 9.00 0.82 -29.65
CA ASN A 328 8.61 2.10 -30.27
C ASN A 328 8.86 2.10 -31.80
N GLY A 329 8.53 0.98 -32.46
CA GLY A 329 8.71 0.79 -33.90
C GLY A 329 10.14 0.45 -34.37
N LYS A 330 11.13 0.40 -33.47
CA LYS A 330 12.53 0.08 -33.80
C LYS A 330 12.88 -1.34 -33.37
N LYS A 331 13.49 -2.13 -34.27
CA LYS A 331 14.00 -3.47 -33.93
C LYS A 331 15.18 -3.36 -32.98
N VAL A 332 15.21 -4.20 -31.94
CA VAL A 332 16.29 -4.30 -30.96
C VAL A 332 16.89 -5.70 -31.04
N LYS A 333 18.21 -5.77 -31.17
CA LYS A 333 18.93 -7.05 -31.15
C LYS A 333 18.90 -7.59 -29.72
N THR A 334 18.48 -8.85 -29.55
CA THR A 334 18.44 -9.51 -28.25
C THR A 334 19.07 -10.90 -28.34
N SER A 335 19.48 -11.45 -27.20
CA SER A 335 19.84 -12.86 -27.05
C SER A 335 18.60 -13.66 -26.62
N ALA A 336 18.63 -14.97 -26.87
CA ALA A 336 17.63 -15.87 -26.31
C ALA A 336 17.94 -16.07 -24.81
N ALA A 337 17.24 -15.34 -23.94
CA ALA A 337 17.38 -15.45 -22.49
C ALA A 337 16.00 -15.39 -21.82
N GLU A 338 15.82 -16.16 -20.74
CA GLU A 338 14.58 -16.16 -19.94
C GLU A 338 14.34 -14.81 -19.23
N THR A 339 15.36 -13.97 -19.14
CA THR A 339 15.27 -12.61 -18.62
C THR A 339 16.03 -11.67 -19.56
N VAL A 340 15.36 -10.63 -20.04
CA VAL A 340 15.94 -9.67 -20.98
C VAL A 340 15.64 -8.26 -20.51
N SER A 341 16.69 -7.48 -20.29
CA SER A 341 16.60 -6.07 -19.89
C SER A 341 16.85 -5.15 -21.08
N PHE A 342 16.16 -4.01 -21.09
CA PHE A 342 16.26 -3.01 -22.12
C PHE A 342 16.54 -1.66 -21.49
N THR A 343 17.50 -0.93 -22.05
CA THR A 343 17.82 0.44 -21.65
C THR A 343 17.83 1.34 -22.88
N GLU A 344 17.27 2.53 -22.71
CA GLU A 344 17.22 3.62 -23.68
C GLU A 344 18.38 4.60 -23.41
N GLN A 345 19.15 4.92 -24.44
CA GLN A 345 20.15 5.99 -24.40
C GLN A 345 20.07 6.82 -25.69
N GLN A 346 19.78 8.12 -25.57
CA GLN A 346 19.79 9.08 -26.68
C GLN A 346 18.87 8.71 -27.87
N GLY A 347 17.64 8.27 -27.58
CA GLY A 347 16.64 7.80 -28.53
C GLY A 347 16.88 6.39 -29.11
N LYS A 348 17.80 5.60 -28.53
CA LYS A 348 18.19 4.26 -29.00
C LYS A 348 18.06 3.22 -27.90
N TRP A 349 17.31 2.16 -28.19
CA TRP A 349 17.14 1.00 -27.31
C TRP A 349 18.20 -0.06 -27.56
N ALA A 350 18.72 -0.63 -26.47
CA ALA A 350 19.61 -1.79 -26.49
C ALA A 350 19.17 -2.82 -25.45
N ALA A 351 19.43 -4.10 -25.74
CA ALA A 351 19.23 -5.21 -24.80
C ALA A 351 20.38 -5.26 -23.78
N THR A 352 20.39 -4.30 -22.87
CA THR A 352 21.40 -4.13 -21.84
C THR A 352 20.70 -3.88 -20.51
N LYS A 353 21.23 -4.51 -19.45
CA LYS A 353 20.77 -4.29 -18.09
C LYS A 353 21.07 -2.87 -17.64
N TYR A 354 20.08 -2.24 -17.01
CA TYR A 354 20.28 -0.97 -16.33
C TYR A 354 20.92 -1.22 -14.97
N GLU A 355 22.07 -0.58 -14.71
CA GLU A 355 22.71 -0.62 -13.41
C GLU A 355 22.27 0.59 -12.61
N LEU A 356 21.39 0.35 -11.63
CA LEU A 356 20.85 1.39 -10.76
C LEU A 356 21.98 1.94 -9.86
N PRO A 357 22.25 3.26 -9.89
CA PRO A 357 23.28 3.85 -9.03
C PRO A 357 22.95 3.63 -7.55
N ALA A 358 23.98 3.45 -6.70
CA ALA A 358 23.79 3.18 -5.27
C ALA A 358 23.02 4.29 -4.54
N THR A 359 23.18 5.53 -4.99
CA THR A 359 22.52 6.74 -4.47
C THR A 359 21.18 7.03 -5.12
N ALA A 360 20.71 6.20 -6.06
CA ALA A 360 19.51 6.49 -6.81
C ALA A 360 18.23 6.14 -6.03
N LYS A 361 17.12 6.78 -6.41
CA LYS A 361 15.78 6.41 -5.96
C LYS A 361 15.48 4.96 -6.36
N LYS A 362 14.96 4.19 -5.42
CA LYS A 362 14.75 2.73 -5.52
C LYS A 362 13.60 2.27 -4.63
N PRO A 363 13.09 1.03 -4.76
CA PRO A 363 12.07 0.52 -3.84
C PRO A 363 12.47 0.72 -2.38
N GLY A 364 11.59 1.30 -1.57
CA GLY A 364 11.85 1.62 -0.15
C GLY A 364 12.71 2.87 0.10
N ALA A 365 13.23 3.51 -0.94
CA ALA A 365 13.96 4.77 -0.89
C ALA A 365 13.68 5.58 -2.17
N GLU A 366 12.41 5.93 -2.37
CA GLU A 366 11.90 6.65 -3.55
C GLU A 366 11.10 7.91 -3.22
N GLY A 367 10.59 8.06 -1.98
CA GLY A 367 9.62 9.09 -1.63
C GLY A 367 8.20 8.72 -2.08
N PRO A 368 7.22 9.64 -2.09
CA PRO A 368 7.26 10.99 -1.54
C PRO A 368 7.30 10.99 0.00
N ILE A 369 7.15 12.16 0.64
CA ILE A 369 7.12 12.31 2.10
C ILE A 369 6.17 11.31 2.78
N GLY A 370 5.00 11.05 2.18
CA GLY A 370 4.03 10.08 2.71
C GLY A 370 4.58 8.66 2.89
N ALA A 371 5.62 8.25 2.15
CA ALA A 371 6.23 6.92 2.24
C ALA A 371 6.82 6.63 3.62
N VAL A 372 7.32 7.66 4.32
CA VAL A 372 7.87 7.57 5.68
C VAL A 372 6.88 6.90 6.64
N PHE A 373 5.61 7.23 6.48
CA PHE A 373 4.53 6.85 7.40
C PHE A 373 3.85 5.54 7.02
N SER A 374 4.28 4.90 5.93
CA SER A 374 3.71 3.63 5.44
C SER A 374 4.35 2.38 6.06
N GLN A 375 5.41 2.57 6.85
CA GLN A 375 6.16 1.52 7.56
C GLN A 375 6.40 1.94 9.01
N ARG A 376 7.19 1.16 9.76
CA ARG A 376 7.61 1.52 11.11
C ARG A 376 8.24 2.91 11.13
N HIS A 377 7.75 3.78 12.00
CA HIS A 377 8.27 5.14 12.14
C HIS A 377 8.16 5.65 13.58
N VAL A 378 9.05 6.58 13.93
CA VAL A 378 9.08 7.24 15.25
C VAL A 378 9.16 8.76 15.10
N TYR A 379 8.54 9.47 16.03
CA TYR A 379 8.52 10.93 16.09
C TYR A 379 9.52 11.41 17.13
N VAL A 380 10.47 12.25 16.71
CA VAL A 380 11.61 12.65 17.53
C VAL A 380 11.66 14.17 17.65
N TYR A 381 11.41 14.69 18.85
CA TYR A 381 11.54 16.12 19.14
C TYR A 381 12.90 16.45 19.75
N GLY A 382 13.41 17.65 19.46
CA GLY A 382 14.75 18.06 19.88
C GLY A 382 14.83 18.66 21.28
N THR A 383 15.85 18.28 22.05
CA THR A 383 16.11 18.81 23.41
C THR A 383 17.37 19.68 23.50
N ALA A 384 18.06 19.91 22.38
CA ALA A 384 19.27 20.73 22.31
C ALA A 384 18.95 22.24 22.31
N GLY A 385 20.00 23.04 22.48
CA GLY A 385 19.93 24.50 22.50
C GLY A 385 19.46 25.09 23.84
N ASN A 386 19.52 24.32 24.93
CA ASN A 386 19.10 24.73 26.28
C ASN A 386 17.71 25.41 26.31
N PRO A 387 16.65 24.74 25.82
CA PRO A 387 15.32 25.32 25.77
C PRO A 387 14.79 25.63 27.18
N SER A 388 13.93 26.65 27.29
CA SER A 388 13.11 26.81 28.48
C SER A 388 12.14 25.62 28.64
N GLU A 389 11.58 25.44 29.83
CA GLU A 389 10.59 24.39 30.07
C GLU A 389 9.37 24.52 29.14
N ALA A 390 8.91 25.76 28.90
CA ALA A 390 7.80 26.04 27.98
C ALA A 390 8.13 25.67 26.53
N GLU A 391 9.34 25.99 26.06
CA GLU A 391 9.80 25.65 24.71
C GLU A 391 9.95 24.14 24.55
N LEU A 392 10.54 23.46 25.54
CA LEU A 392 10.68 22.00 25.51
C LEU A 392 9.31 21.30 25.47
N LYS A 393 8.36 21.79 26.26
CA LYS A 393 6.97 21.31 26.25
C LYS A 393 6.32 21.50 24.88
N LEU A 394 6.46 22.69 24.28
CA LEU A 394 5.94 22.97 22.94
C LEU A 394 6.50 22.00 21.88
N ARG A 395 7.81 21.74 21.89
CA ARG A 395 8.45 20.79 20.96
C ARG A 395 7.87 19.37 21.10
N SER A 396 7.69 18.91 22.34
CA SER A 396 7.07 17.60 22.62
C SER A 396 5.60 17.55 22.17
N GLU A 397 4.84 18.63 22.39
CA GLU A 397 3.44 18.74 21.98
C GLU A 397 3.28 18.70 20.46
N ILE A 398 4.15 19.38 19.71
CA ILE A 398 4.16 19.34 18.23
C ILE A 398 4.38 17.91 17.72
N ALA A 399 5.39 17.21 18.24
CA ALA A 399 5.66 15.82 17.84
C ALA A 399 4.51 14.89 18.24
N THR A 400 3.91 15.10 19.42
CA THR A 400 2.75 14.34 19.89
C THR A 400 1.51 14.59 19.02
N GLN A 401 1.28 15.83 18.59
CA GLN A 401 0.19 16.18 17.69
C GLN A 401 0.35 15.48 16.34
N ALA A 402 1.56 15.46 15.79
CA ALA A 402 1.87 14.78 14.54
C ALA A 402 1.70 13.25 14.64
N ALA A 403 2.01 12.67 15.80
CA ALA A 403 1.87 11.24 16.10
C ALA A 403 0.45 10.83 16.52
N ASN A 404 -0.47 11.78 16.73
CA ASN A 404 -1.84 11.49 17.15
C ASN A 404 -2.72 11.07 15.97
N TRP A 405 -2.54 9.84 15.50
CA TRP A 405 -3.37 9.23 14.47
C TRP A 405 -4.73 8.77 15.03
N SER A 406 -4.77 8.45 16.33
CA SER A 406 -5.82 7.67 16.98
C SER A 406 -6.92 8.51 17.66
N PHE A 407 -7.04 9.80 17.33
CA PHE A 407 -8.14 10.62 17.86
C PHE A 407 -9.49 10.21 17.27
N TYR A 408 -10.54 10.38 18.06
CA TYR A 408 -11.90 10.07 17.64
C TYR A 408 -12.43 11.15 16.70
N ARG A 409 -12.87 10.74 15.50
CA ARG A 409 -13.32 11.68 14.46
C ARG A 409 -14.83 11.91 14.45
N ASN A 410 -15.60 10.88 14.76
CA ASN A 410 -17.07 10.85 15.01
C ASN A 410 -17.55 9.38 15.00
N ALA A 411 -18.85 9.16 15.16
CA ALA A 411 -19.44 7.82 15.22
C ALA A 411 -19.26 7.01 13.93
N PHE A 412 -19.21 7.68 12.78
CA PHE A 412 -19.02 7.04 11.48
C PHE A 412 -17.54 6.72 11.21
N LEU A 413 -16.62 7.67 11.39
CA LEU A 413 -15.21 7.46 11.06
C LEU A 413 -14.42 6.72 12.14
N GLY A 414 -14.89 6.74 13.38
CA GLY A 414 -14.24 6.10 14.52
C GLY A 414 -12.83 6.62 14.80
N ARG A 415 -11.99 5.74 15.34
CA ARG A 415 -10.55 5.95 15.56
C ARG A 415 -9.76 5.13 14.54
N ILE A 416 -8.63 5.67 14.12
CA ILE A 416 -7.56 4.87 13.50
C ILE A 416 -6.80 4.19 14.63
N MET A 417 -6.40 2.93 14.48
CA MET A 417 -5.66 2.17 15.50
C MET A 417 -4.19 2.03 15.12
N VAL A 418 -3.49 3.17 15.08
CA VAL A 418 -2.04 3.26 14.82
C VAL A 418 -1.41 4.12 15.91
N PHE A 419 -0.38 3.59 16.59
CA PHE A 419 0.20 4.21 17.79
C PHE A 419 1.72 4.38 17.65
N PRO A 420 2.19 5.29 16.80
CA PRO A 420 3.62 5.50 16.63
C PRO A 420 4.23 6.11 17.90
N ARG A 421 5.49 5.77 18.18
CA ARG A 421 6.19 6.26 19.37
C ARG A 421 6.65 7.71 19.19
N VAL A 422 6.53 8.49 20.26
CA VAL A 422 7.07 9.84 20.39
C VAL A 422 8.16 9.81 21.45
N MET A 423 9.31 10.40 21.16
CA MET A 423 10.45 10.43 22.09
C MET A 423 11.32 11.67 21.86
N SER A 424 12.12 12.03 22.85
CA SER A 424 13.17 13.03 22.68
C SER A 424 14.33 12.49 21.85
N ASP A 425 15.11 13.39 21.26
CA ASP A 425 16.36 13.08 20.55
C ASP A 425 17.39 12.31 21.42
N LYS A 426 17.35 12.50 22.75
CA LYS A 426 18.19 11.77 23.72
C LYS A 426 17.72 10.34 24.02
N GLU A 427 16.46 10.04 23.78
CA GLU A 427 15.86 8.72 24.02
C GLU A 427 15.95 7.80 22.80
N VAL A 428 16.39 8.32 21.65
CA VAL A 428 16.52 7.54 20.42
C VAL A 428 17.56 6.44 20.60
N ARG A 429 17.13 5.17 20.41
CA ARG A 429 17.97 4.00 20.62
C ARG A 429 18.64 3.58 19.30
N PRO A 430 19.75 2.82 19.34
CA PRO A 430 20.36 2.26 18.14
C PRO A 430 19.38 1.42 17.29
N SER A 431 18.46 0.70 17.92
CA SER A 431 17.41 -0.05 17.20
C SER A 431 16.42 0.87 16.47
N ASP A 432 16.13 2.06 17.01
CA ASP A 432 15.22 3.00 16.35
C ASP A 432 15.88 3.58 15.08
N LEU A 433 17.18 3.86 15.13
CA LEU A 433 17.95 4.31 13.97
C LEU A 433 18.13 3.23 12.89
N LYS A 434 18.05 1.96 13.28
CA LYS A 434 18.24 0.82 12.40
C LYS A 434 16.94 0.31 11.80
N ASP A 435 15.85 0.29 12.56
CA ASP A 435 14.65 -0.48 12.20
C ASP A 435 13.44 0.42 11.89
N ALA A 436 13.53 1.74 12.10
CA ALA A 436 12.42 2.67 11.90
C ALA A 436 12.78 3.84 10.98
N ASN A 437 11.79 4.32 10.25
CA ASN A 437 11.86 5.64 9.64
C ASN A 437 11.79 6.72 10.75
N LEU A 438 12.49 7.84 10.55
CA LEU A 438 12.59 8.90 11.55
C LEU A 438 11.80 10.13 11.10
N VAL A 439 10.90 10.62 11.94
CA VAL A 439 10.22 11.90 11.77
C VAL A 439 10.82 12.88 12.77
N LEU A 440 11.74 13.71 12.30
CA LEU A 440 12.55 14.60 13.13
C LEU A 440 11.97 16.01 13.16
N PHE A 441 11.80 16.57 14.36
CA PHE A 441 11.31 17.93 14.56
C PHE A 441 12.41 18.86 15.08
N GLY A 442 12.48 20.06 14.51
CA GLY A 442 13.43 21.10 14.89
C GLY A 442 14.45 21.40 13.80
N THR A 443 15.58 21.97 14.19
CA THR A 443 16.74 22.28 13.35
C THR A 443 17.96 21.52 13.88
N LYS A 444 19.12 21.61 13.22
CA LYS A 444 20.35 20.99 13.73
C LYS A 444 20.77 21.54 15.10
N GLU A 445 20.43 22.79 15.41
CA GLU A 445 20.75 23.42 16.70
C GLU A 445 19.84 22.95 17.83
N THR A 446 18.64 22.45 17.50
CA THR A 446 17.62 22.08 18.49
C THR A 446 17.41 20.58 18.61
N ASN A 447 17.84 19.79 17.64
CA ASN A 447 17.70 18.32 17.63
C ASN A 447 19.02 17.63 17.26
N THR A 448 19.60 16.91 18.21
CA THR A 448 20.90 16.24 18.07
C THR A 448 20.91 15.13 17.02
N VAL A 449 19.76 14.55 16.67
CA VAL A 449 19.66 13.57 15.58
C VAL A 449 19.71 14.26 14.21
N ILE A 450 19.11 15.44 14.08
CA ILE A 450 19.26 16.28 12.87
C ILE A 450 20.71 16.74 12.74
N GLU A 451 21.34 17.16 13.83
CA GLU A 451 22.76 17.54 13.86
C GLU A 451 23.67 16.40 13.39
N LYS A 452 23.46 15.20 13.92
CA LYS A 452 24.20 13.98 13.55
C LYS A 452 24.15 13.70 12.05
N TYR A 453 23.02 13.94 11.40
CA TYR A 453 22.85 13.72 9.96
C TYR A 453 23.08 14.96 9.11
N SER A 454 23.46 16.09 9.71
CA SER A 454 23.47 17.38 9.04
C SER A 454 24.36 17.41 7.80
N ASP A 455 25.46 16.66 7.75
CA ASP A 455 26.36 16.55 6.58
C ASP A 455 25.83 15.69 5.44
N ARG A 456 24.81 14.88 5.70
CA ARG A 456 24.17 14.00 4.71
C ARG A 456 22.82 14.52 4.25
N LEU A 457 22.19 15.39 5.03
CA LEU A 457 20.89 15.98 4.74
C LEU A 457 21.03 17.13 3.71
N PRO A 458 20.21 17.16 2.64
CA PRO A 458 20.36 18.12 1.55
C PRO A 458 19.88 19.53 1.91
N LEU A 459 19.02 19.66 2.92
CA LEU A 459 18.32 20.90 3.26
C LEU A 459 18.33 21.16 4.76
N GLN A 460 18.62 22.40 5.15
CA GLN A 460 18.57 22.83 6.55
C GLN A 460 17.86 24.17 6.65
N LEU A 461 16.80 24.25 7.46
CA LEU A 461 16.17 25.53 7.77
C LEU A 461 17.08 26.33 8.70
N ASN A 462 17.31 27.59 8.37
CA ASN A 462 18.08 28.51 9.18
C ASN A 462 17.28 28.87 10.44
N ALA A 463 17.89 28.78 11.62
CA ALA A 463 17.20 28.99 12.90
C ALA A 463 16.47 30.35 12.99
N ALA A 464 17.06 31.41 12.41
CA ALA A 464 16.46 32.75 12.38
C ALA A 464 15.15 32.82 11.57
N SER A 465 14.88 31.84 10.69
CA SER A 465 13.70 31.80 9.83
C SER A 465 12.60 30.87 10.37
N ALA A 466 12.84 30.14 11.46
CA ALA A 466 11.95 29.09 11.96
C ALA A 466 10.55 29.58 12.38
N ASN A 467 10.40 30.87 12.70
CA ASN A 467 9.12 31.47 13.11
C ASN A 467 8.20 31.80 11.94
N ASP A 468 8.77 32.03 10.74
CA ASP A 468 8.01 32.48 9.57
C ASP A 468 7.90 31.40 8.49
N PHE A 469 8.79 30.42 8.50
CA PHE A 469 8.92 29.40 7.47
C PHE A 469 8.75 27.99 8.03
N GLY A 470 8.18 27.11 7.22
CA GLY A 470 8.16 25.67 7.45
C GLY A 470 8.90 24.95 6.33
N LEU A 471 9.75 24.00 6.71
CA LEU A 471 10.46 23.10 5.80
C LEU A 471 10.10 21.66 6.18
N LEU A 472 9.54 20.92 5.23
CA LEU A 472 9.34 19.48 5.35
C LEU A 472 9.94 18.78 4.13
N TYR A 473 10.77 17.76 4.35
CA TYR A 473 11.27 16.91 3.28
C TYR A 473 11.57 15.50 3.76
N VAL A 474 11.66 14.56 2.82
CA VAL A 474 12.12 13.18 3.06
C VAL A 474 13.47 12.93 2.38
N PHE A 475 14.33 12.18 3.05
CA PHE A 475 15.61 11.74 2.49
C PHE A 475 16.00 10.36 3.02
N PRO A 476 16.58 9.47 2.20
CA PRO A 476 17.01 8.15 2.67
C PRO A 476 18.37 8.24 3.37
N ILE A 477 18.45 7.65 4.56
CA ILE A 477 19.68 7.51 5.35
C ILE A 477 19.78 6.07 5.80
N ASP A 478 20.89 5.40 5.45
CA ASP A 478 21.23 4.04 5.91
C ASP A 478 20.13 2.98 5.65
N GLY A 479 19.35 3.16 4.57
CA GLY A 479 18.30 2.21 4.17
C GLY A 479 16.89 2.57 4.64
N HIS A 480 16.71 3.65 5.40
CA HIS A 480 15.43 4.10 5.94
C HIS A 480 15.15 5.55 5.57
N TYR A 481 13.88 5.95 5.66
CA TYR A 481 13.52 7.34 5.44
C TYR A 481 13.73 8.19 6.68
N VAL A 482 14.27 9.39 6.47
CA VAL A 482 14.29 10.48 7.45
C VAL A 482 13.44 11.61 6.90
N ALA A 483 12.32 11.89 7.55
CA ALA A 483 11.53 13.09 7.34
C ALA A 483 11.98 14.18 8.32
N VAL A 484 12.34 15.35 7.83
CA VAL A 484 12.74 16.49 8.66
C VAL A 484 11.67 17.57 8.57
N SER A 485 11.08 17.93 9.70
CA SER A 485 10.10 19.00 9.86
C SER A 485 10.68 20.12 10.72
N SER A 486 11.06 21.22 10.08
CA SER A 486 11.68 22.39 10.73
C SER A 486 10.77 23.62 10.65
N GLY A 487 10.75 24.41 11.72
CA GLY A 487 9.97 25.65 11.78
C GLY A 487 8.46 25.40 11.89
N LEU A 488 7.67 26.08 11.06
CA LEU A 488 6.22 25.94 11.02
C LEU A 488 5.80 24.51 10.62
N THR A 489 4.78 23.98 11.30
CA THR A 489 4.31 22.61 11.08
C THR A 489 3.65 22.44 9.72
N TRP A 490 3.77 21.26 9.11
CA TRP A 490 3.19 20.99 7.78
C TRP A 490 1.66 20.92 7.75
N TRP A 491 1.00 20.96 8.91
CA TRP A 491 -0.45 21.08 9.01
C TRP A 491 -0.90 22.53 9.27
N THR A 492 0.02 23.50 9.30
CA THR A 492 -0.31 24.92 9.49
C THR A 492 -1.12 25.43 8.30
N GLY A 493 -2.39 25.74 8.55
CA GLY A 493 -3.34 26.19 7.53
C GLY A 493 -3.97 25.07 6.70
N ALA A 494 -3.73 23.80 7.06
CA ALA A 494 -4.40 22.67 6.41
C ALA A 494 -5.90 22.72 6.68
N GLN A 495 -6.70 22.68 5.61
CA GLN A 495 -8.16 22.63 5.69
C GLN A 495 -8.64 21.17 5.67
N PRO A 496 -9.68 20.81 6.42
CA PRO A 496 -10.30 19.50 6.26
C PRO A 496 -10.97 19.40 4.88
N GLY A 497 -10.53 18.43 4.07
CA GLY A 497 -11.21 18.08 2.81
C GLY A 497 -12.57 17.38 3.06
N ALA A 498 -13.37 17.19 2.01
CA ALA A 498 -14.62 16.43 2.09
C ALA A 498 -14.36 14.91 2.15
N LEU A 499 -15.08 14.21 3.04
CA LEU A 499 -14.94 12.78 3.39
C LEU A 499 -13.48 12.25 3.50
N PRO A 500 -12.64 12.83 4.37
CA PRO A 500 -11.25 12.40 4.49
C PRO A 500 -11.16 11.17 5.42
N PHE A 501 -10.81 10.01 4.84
CA PHE A 501 -10.50 8.80 5.62
C PHE A 501 -9.24 8.95 6.49
N LEU A 502 -8.53 10.06 6.42
CA LEU A 502 -7.36 10.35 7.24
C LEU A 502 -7.54 11.68 8.00
N PRO A 503 -6.96 11.81 9.20
CA PRO A 503 -6.72 13.08 9.87
C PRO A 503 -6.15 14.19 8.96
N PRO A 504 -6.46 15.48 9.19
CA PRO A 504 -5.94 16.58 8.37
C PRO A 504 -4.42 16.60 8.22
N ALA A 505 -3.68 16.39 9.30
CA ALA A 505 -2.20 16.37 9.27
C ALA A 505 -1.63 15.23 8.41
N LEU A 506 -2.35 14.11 8.31
CA LEU A 506 -1.96 12.96 7.48
C LEU A 506 -2.45 13.09 6.05
N LEU A 507 -3.66 13.62 5.88
CA LEU A 507 -4.20 13.96 4.56
C LEU A 507 -3.30 14.95 3.83
N ALA A 508 -2.74 15.93 4.56
CA ALA A 508 -1.77 16.88 4.02
C ALA A 508 -0.47 16.20 3.54
N LEU A 509 -0.11 15.02 4.03
CA LEU A 509 1.08 14.32 3.52
C LEU A 509 0.85 13.74 2.12
N ASN A 510 -0.40 13.39 1.78
CA ASN A 510 -0.74 12.80 0.48
C ASN A 510 -0.66 13.80 -0.68
N GLN A 511 -0.64 15.10 -0.39
CA GLN A 511 -0.46 16.16 -1.39
C GLN A 511 1.02 16.54 -1.59
N PHE A 512 1.88 16.22 -0.63
CA PHE A 512 3.29 16.60 -0.71
C PHE A 512 4.09 15.60 -1.54
N LYS A 513 5.10 16.13 -2.23
CA LYS A 513 6.08 15.37 -3.03
C LYS A 513 7.24 14.97 -2.10
N ASP A 514 8.49 15.16 -2.50
CA ASP A 514 9.64 14.84 -1.64
C ASP A 514 10.01 15.97 -0.68
N TYR A 515 9.72 17.23 -1.03
CA TYR A 515 10.01 18.39 -0.21
C TYR A 515 8.98 19.50 -0.41
N ILE A 516 8.86 20.36 0.60
CA ILE A 516 8.12 21.61 0.58
C ILE A 516 8.80 22.63 1.52
N LEU A 517 9.00 23.85 1.01
CA LEU A 517 9.31 25.06 1.77
C LEU A 517 8.15 26.04 1.58
N PHE A 518 7.64 26.58 2.70
CA PHE A 518 6.55 27.54 2.69
C PHE A 518 6.76 28.64 3.74
N LYS A 519 6.06 29.76 3.55
CA LYS A 519 6.00 30.89 4.49
C LYS A 519 4.59 31.05 5.06
N GLY A 520 4.47 31.13 6.39
CA GLY A 520 3.21 31.28 7.10
C GLY A 520 2.36 30.00 7.13
N THR A 521 1.74 29.63 6.01
CA THR A 521 0.92 28.41 5.91
C THR A 521 1.36 27.57 4.72
N THR A 522 0.90 26.33 4.63
CA THR A 522 1.16 25.47 3.47
C THR A 522 0.58 26.00 2.17
N GLY A 523 -0.25 27.06 2.19
CA GLY A 523 -0.68 27.79 1.01
C GLY A 523 0.37 28.79 0.49
N GLY A 524 1.29 29.23 1.34
CA GLY A 524 2.39 30.14 1.01
C GLY A 524 3.62 29.41 0.48
N VAL A 525 3.45 28.53 -0.50
CA VAL A 525 4.52 27.68 -1.06
C VAL A 525 5.58 28.54 -1.74
N ILE A 526 6.85 28.32 -1.37
CA ILE A 526 8.02 28.91 -2.03
C ILE A 526 8.62 27.93 -3.02
N SER A 527 8.77 26.68 -2.60
CA SER A 527 9.27 25.61 -3.46
C SER A 527 8.80 24.26 -2.95
N GLU A 528 8.28 23.42 -3.84
CA GLU A 528 7.91 22.04 -3.57
C GLU A 528 8.22 21.18 -4.79
N GLY A 529 8.50 19.90 -4.60
CA GLY A 529 8.91 19.07 -5.73
C GLY A 529 9.39 17.68 -5.37
N TYR A 530 9.75 16.94 -6.41
CA TYR A 530 10.52 15.71 -6.28
C TYR A 530 12.00 16.06 -6.36
N PHE A 531 12.82 15.38 -5.56
CA PHE A 531 14.24 15.31 -5.87
C PHE A 531 14.42 14.52 -7.18
N ASP A 532 15.53 14.75 -7.87
CA ASP A 532 15.87 13.96 -9.05
C ASP A 532 16.15 12.48 -8.68
N GLN A 533 16.46 11.68 -9.71
CA GLN A 533 16.75 10.25 -9.54
C GLN A 533 17.92 9.99 -8.56
N ASN A 534 18.78 10.96 -8.27
CA ASN A 534 19.92 10.85 -7.35
C ASN A 534 19.74 11.69 -6.07
N TRP A 535 18.50 12.01 -5.71
CA TRP A 535 18.15 12.78 -4.51
C TRP A 535 18.72 14.21 -4.49
N LYS A 536 18.97 14.83 -5.65
CA LYS A 536 19.40 16.23 -5.76
C LYS A 536 18.21 17.14 -6.05
N LEU A 537 18.27 18.37 -5.56
CA LEU A 537 17.28 19.38 -5.90
C LEU A 537 17.38 19.74 -7.40
N PRO A 538 16.25 19.81 -8.12
CA PRO A 538 16.19 20.43 -9.44
C PRO A 538 16.74 21.87 -9.40
N ALA A 539 17.34 22.34 -10.50
CA ALA A 539 18.02 23.63 -10.56
C ALA A 539 17.12 24.82 -10.16
N GLU A 540 15.88 24.85 -10.67
CA GLU A 540 14.90 25.89 -10.34
C GLU A 540 14.53 25.89 -8.85
N ALA A 541 14.35 24.69 -8.27
CA ALA A 541 14.08 24.55 -6.84
C ALA A 541 15.26 24.99 -5.99
N ASN A 542 16.48 24.63 -6.37
CA ASN A 542 17.71 25.06 -5.69
C ASN A 542 17.82 26.59 -5.68
N GLN A 543 17.54 27.24 -6.82
CA GLN A 543 17.53 28.69 -6.93
C GLN A 543 16.46 29.33 -6.04
N ALA A 544 15.22 28.83 -6.07
CA ALA A 544 14.12 29.34 -5.24
C ALA A 544 14.40 29.17 -3.73
N MET A 545 14.92 28.02 -3.32
CA MET A 545 15.31 27.74 -1.94
C MET A 545 16.39 28.70 -1.45
N LYS A 546 17.45 28.93 -2.24
CA LYS A 546 18.52 29.89 -1.91
C LYS A 546 18.03 31.34 -1.87
N ALA A 547 17.20 31.73 -2.84
CA ALA A 547 16.63 33.08 -2.92
C ALA A 547 15.74 33.43 -1.72
N SER A 548 15.14 32.43 -1.06
CA SER A 548 14.36 32.65 0.16
C SER A 548 15.16 33.17 1.35
N GLY A 549 16.48 32.91 1.39
CA GLY A 549 17.35 33.16 2.55
C GLY A 549 17.03 32.29 3.78
N ALA A 550 15.98 31.47 3.74
CA ALA A 550 15.50 30.70 4.88
C ALA A 550 16.15 29.31 4.99
N VAL A 551 16.68 28.78 3.89
CA VAL A 551 17.21 27.41 3.82
C VAL A 551 18.65 27.41 3.31
N THR A 552 19.51 26.67 3.99
CA THR A 552 20.82 26.28 3.47
C THR A 552 20.65 25.00 2.63
N VAL A 553 20.99 25.09 1.34
CA VAL A 553 21.04 23.95 0.40
C VAL A 553 22.48 23.46 0.31
N LYS A 554 22.70 22.18 0.60
CA LYS A 554 24.02 21.54 0.52
C LYS A 554 24.34 21.00 -0.87
#